data_AF-A0A7S3PGB7-F1
#
_entry.id   AF-A0A7S3PGB7-F1
#
_cell.length_a   1.000
_cell.length_b   1.000
_cell.length_c   1.000
_cell.angle_alpha   90.00
_cell.angle_beta   90.00
_cell.angle_gamma   90.00
#
_symmetry.space_group_name_H-M   'P 1'
#
loop_
_entity.id
_entity.type
_entity.pdbx_description
1 polymer ?
#
loop_
_entity_poly.entity_id
_entity_poly.type
_entity_poly.pdbx_seq_one_letter_code
_entity_poly.pdbx_strand_id
1 'polypeptide(L)'
;MAVGKNRKLGKKGRKVRRVDPFTKKEWYIIQAPNMFPKRDVGQTLVTRTQGTKIASEALKGRIFEISLADLNATDKPSENDSYRKIRLKCEDVQGNRLLTNFHGMDLTRDKQCSLIKKWYVYY
;
A
#
# COMPACT_ATOMS: atom_id res chain seq x y z
N MET A 1 12.24 49.97 44.88
CA MET A 1 11.13 49.87 43.89
C MET A 1 11.77 49.51 42.55
N ALA A 2 11.92 48.21 42.24
CA ALA A 2 10.96 47.39 41.50
C ALA A 2 11.07 47.53 39.96
N VAL A 3 11.46 46.40 39.34
CA VAL A 3 11.18 45.91 37.97
C VAL A 3 11.91 46.54 36.77
N GLY A 4 12.81 45.74 36.18
CA GLY A 4 13.39 45.99 34.86
C GLY A 4 14.03 44.76 34.20
N LYS A 5 13.50 43.55 34.41
CA LYS A 5 13.90 42.32 33.68
C LYS A 5 12.79 41.90 32.70
N ASN A 6 12.67 42.63 31.59
CA ASN A 6 11.94 42.21 30.39
C ASN A 6 12.97 41.83 29.32
N ARG A 7 12.85 40.76 28.54
CA ARG A 7 11.81 39.75 28.37
C ARG A 7 12.56 38.52 27.88
N LYS A 8 12.20 37.34 28.39
CA LYS A 8 12.49 36.07 27.72
C LYS A 8 12.19 36.25 26.22
N LEU A 9 13.22 36.21 25.39
CA LEU A 9 13.13 35.97 23.95
C LEU A 9 12.62 34.53 23.80
N GLY A 10 11.36 34.31 24.14
CA GLY A 10 10.63 33.12 23.76
C GLY A 10 10.64 33.12 22.25
N LYS A 11 11.39 32.19 21.67
CA LYS A 11 11.31 31.86 20.24
C LYS A 11 9.83 31.70 19.91
N LYS A 12 9.24 32.75 19.33
CA LYS A 12 7.85 32.78 18.90
C LYS A 12 7.70 31.58 17.98
N GLY A 13 7.06 30.53 18.48
CA GLY A 13 6.94 29.26 17.79
C GLY A 13 6.48 29.53 16.37
N ARG A 14 7.31 29.16 15.39
CA ARG A 14 7.01 29.34 13.98
C ARG A 14 5.64 28.71 13.75
N LYS A 15 4.62 29.53 13.54
CA LYS A 15 3.24 29.09 13.29
C LYS A 15 3.31 28.24 12.03
N VAL A 16 3.39 26.92 12.20
CA VAL A 16 3.43 25.97 11.09
C VAL A 16 2.11 26.16 10.38
N ARG A 17 2.15 26.70 9.16
CA ARG A 17 0.95 26.75 8.32
C ARG A 17 0.47 25.30 8.22
N ARG A 18 -0.78 25.06 8.65
CA ARG A 18 -1.40 23.74 8.56
C ARG A 18 -1.65 23.49 7.08
N VAL A 19 -0.65 22.90 6.42
CA VAL A 19 -0.73 22.49 5.03
C VAL A 19 -1.41 21.13 4.99
N ASP A 20 -2.33 20.94 4.04
CA ASP A 20 -3.00 19.66 3.84
C ASP A 20 -1.96 18.56 3.57
N PRO A 21 -1.96 17.45 4.34
CA PRO A 21 -1.08 16.31 4.12
C PRO A 21 -1.09 15.74 2.69
N PHE A 22 -2.21 15.82 1.96
CA PHE A 22 -2.33 15.31 0.59
C PHE A 22 -1.55 16.12 -0.43
N THR A 23 -1.29 17.40 -0.18
CA THR A 23 -0.47 18.24 -1.09
C THR A 23 0.97 17.74 -1.21
N LYS A 24 1.43 16.92 -0.26
CA LYS A 24 2.76 16.33 -0.23
C LYS A 24 2.78 14.91 -0.78
N LYS A 25 1.64 14.36 -1.20
CA LYS A 25 1.52 13.00 -1.71
C LYS A 25 1.68 12.97 -3.23
N GLU A 26 2.29 11.91 -3.71
CA GLU A 26 2.40 11.56 -5.13
C GLU A 26 1.77 10.18 -5.34
N TRP A 27 1.15 10.01 -6.51
CA TRP A 27 0.41 8.80 -6.90
C TRP A 27 1.20 7.96 -7.87
N TYR A 28 1.37 6.69 -7.56
CA TYR A 28 2.10 5.70 -8.36
C TYR A 28 1.16 4.58 -8.79
N ILE A 29 1.31 4.09 -10.02
CA ILE A 29 0.54 2.98 -10.56
C ILE A 29 1.19 1.66 -10.12
N ILE A 30 0.40 0.75 -9.56
CA ILE A 30 0.83 -0.59 -9.17
C ILE A 30 0.74 -1.50 -10.40
N GLN A 31 1.89 -2.03 -10.83
CA GLN A 31 1.98 -2.93 -11.97
C GLN A 31 2.25 -4.37 -11.50
N ALA A 32 1.36 -5.29 -11.88
CA ALA A 32 1.50 -6.71 -11.61
C ALA A 32 2.56 -7.37 -12.51
N PRO A 33 3.13 -8.51 -12.07
CA PRO A 33 4.01 -9.35 -12.89
C PRO A 33 3.38 -9.78 -14.21
N ASN A 34 4.21 -10.09 -15.21
CA ASN A 34 3.78 -10.57 -16.55
C ASN A 34 3.01 -11.89 -16.55
N MET A 35 2.94 -12.60 -15.42
CA MET A 35 2.16 -13.82 -15.28
C MET A 35 0.65 -13.56 -15.30
N PHE A 36 0.21 -12.33 -15.00
CA PHE A 36 -1.20 -11.94 -14.99
C PHE A 36 -1.57 -11.17 -16.26
N PRO A 37 -2.75 -11.44 -16.84
CA PRO A 37 -3.22 -10.74 -18.04
C PRO A 37 -3.51 -9.26 -17.77
N LYS A 38 -4.10 -8.92 -16.60
CA LYS A 38 -4.31 -7.53 -16.20
C LYS A 38 -3.16 -7.07 -15.32
N ARG A 39 -2.36 -6.14 -15.84
CA ARG A 39 -1.16 -5.63 -15.15
C ARG A 39 -1.40 -4.37 -14.36
N ASP A 40 -2.34 -3.52 -14.78
CA ASP A 40 -2.67 -2.31 -14.04
C ASP A 40 -3.72 -2.63 -12.98
N VAL A 41 -3.26 -2.70 -11.72
CA VAL A 41 -4.09 -3.18 -10.61
C VAL A 41 -4.74 -2.03 -9.86
N GLY A 42 -4.04 -0.92 -9.74
CA GLY A 42 -4.51 0.24 -8.98
C GLY A 42 -3.42 1.29 -8.80
N GLN A 43 -3.68 2.25 -7.92
CA GLN A 43 -2.76 3.33 -7.60
C GLN A 43 -2.50 3.38 -6.09
N THR A 44 -1.29 3.75 -5.71
CA THR A 44 -0.91 3.98 -4.31
C THR A 44 -0.28 5.35 -4.15
N LEU A 45 -0.41 5.90 -2.95
CA LEU A 45 0.16 7.19 -2.61
C LEU A 45 1.36 7.04 -1.68
N VAL A 46 2.38 7.87 -1.89
CA VAL A 46 3.52 8.04 -0.99
C VAL A 46 3.82 9.52 -0.83
N THR A 47 4.48 9.87 0.26
CA THR A 47 4.96 11.26 0.44
C THR A 47 6.12 11.51 -0.54
N ARG A 48 6.07 12.64 -1.25
CA ARG A 48 7.17 13.10 -2.12
C ARG A 48 8.48 13.16 -1.34
N THR A 49 9.58 12.84 -2.03
CA THR A 49 10.93 12.92 -1.48
C THR A 49 11.18 14.27 -0.82
N GLN A 50 11.62 14.24 0.45
CA GLN A 50 11.94 15.44 1.24
C GLN A 50 13.24 15.20 2.01
N GLY A 51 14.27 15.95 1.65
CA GLY A 51 15.60 15.81 2.27
C GLY A 51 16.14 14.39 2.09
N THR A 52 16.42 13.71 3.20
CA THR A 52 16.95 12.35 3.23
C THR A 52 15.89 11.26 3.12
N LYS A 53 14.59 11.59 3.14
CA LYS A 53 13.51 10.62 3.00
C LYS A 53 13.13 10.46 1.54
N ILE A 54 13.57 9.37 0.92
CA ILE A 54 13.35 9.07 -0.49
C ILE A 54 12.02 8.32 -0.66
N ALA A 55 11.19 8.78 -1.60
CA ALA A 55 9.88 8.18 -1.87
C ALA A 55 9.98 6.74 -2.39
N SER A 56 10.97 6.43 -3.23
CA SER A 56 11.18 5.09 -3.80
C SER A 56 11.51 4.06 -2.72
N GLU A 57 12.38 4.38 -1.76
CA GLU A 57 12.69 3.51 -0.62
C GLU A 57 11.46 3.25 0.26
N ALA A 58 10.62 4.26 0.46
CA ALA A 58 9.38 4.13 1.23
C ALA A 58 8.28 3.31 0.51
N LEU A 59 8.41 3.11 -0.80
CA LEU A 59 7.53 2.26 -1.62
C LEU A 59 8.04 0.82 -1.69
N LYS A 60 9.36 0.63 -1.79
CA LYS A 60 9.99 -0.69 -1.80
C LYS A 60 9.64 -1.47 -0.53
N GLY A 61 9.34 -2.75 -0.70
CA GLY A 61 8.96 -3.64 0.39
C GLY A 61 7.49 -3.57 0.83
N ARG A 62 6.68 -2.64 0.30
CA ARG A 62 5.23 -2.66 0.53
C ARG A 62 4.61 -3.90 -0.11
N ILE A 63 3.68 -4.52 0.62
CA ILE A 63 2.91 -5.67 0.16
C ILE A 63 1.49 -5.22 -0.10
N PHE A 64 1.00 -5.48 -1.31
CA PHE A 64 -0.37 -5.22 -1.75
C PHE A 64 -1.13 -6.54 -1.81
N GLU A 65 -2.30 -6.59 -1.18
CA GLU A 65 -3.21 -7.75 -1.23
C GLU A 65 -4.33 -7.44 -2.21
N ILE A 66 -4.47 -8.28 -3.24
CA ILE A 66 -5.42 -8.10 -4.35
C ILE A 66 -6.13 -9.44 -4.60
N SER A 67 -7.38 -9.41 -5.04
CA SER A 67 -8.09 -10.63 -5.45
C SER A 67 -7.54 -11.19 -6.76
N LEU A 68 -7.40 -12.50 -6.86
CA LEU A 68 -6.94 -13.16 -8.09
C LEU A 68 -7.92 -12.95 -9.25
N ALA A 69 -9.22 -12.84 -8.95
CA ALA A 69 -10.24 -12.50 -9.94
C ALA A 69 -9.99 -11.14 -10.62
N ASP A 70 -9.43 -10.16 -9.92
CA ASP A 70 -9.13 -8.84 -10.52
C ASP A 70 -7.90 -8.87 -11.42
N LEU A 71 -6.99 -9.83 -11.20
CA LEU A 71 -5.76 -9.99 -11.96
C LEU A 71 -5.96 -10.85 -13.21
N ASN A 72 -6.88 -11.81 -13.15
CA ASN A 72 -7.25 -12.69 -14.26
C ASN A 72 -8.43 -12.11 -15.04
N ALA A 73 -8.17 -11.61 -16.25
CA ALA A 73 -9.16 -11.07 -17.18
C ALA A 73 -9.98 -12.16 -17.91
N THR A 74 -10.31 -13.27 -17.24
CA THR A 74 -11.12 -14.33 -17.85
C THR A 74 -12.60 -13.96 -17.81
N ASP A 75 -13.28 -13.99 -18.96
CA ASP A 75 -14.70 -13.61 -19.15
C ASP A 75 -15.70 -14.40 -18.31
N LYS A 76 -15.25 -15.50 -17.68
CA LYS A 76 -15.99 -16.19 -16.63
C LYS A 76 -15.26 -15.93 -15.31
N PRO A 77 -15.84 -15.16 -14.37
CA PRO A 77 -15.39 -15.22 -12.98
C PRO A 77 -15.67 -16.64 -12.52
N SER A 78 -14.67 -17.51 -12.63
CA SER A 78 -14.77 -18.81 -12.01
C SER A 78 -14.88 -18.51 -10.52
N GLU A 79 -15.89 -19.07 -9.85
CA GLU A 79 -16.10 -18.88 -8.40
C GLU A 79 -14.83 -19.25 -7.60
N ASN A 80 -13.94 -20.02 -8.24
CA ASN A 80 -12.64 -20.44 -7.76
C ASN A 80 -11.58 -19.35 -7.61
N ASP A 81 -11.73 -18.21 -8.30
CA ASP A 81 -10.71 -17.16 -8.35
C ASP A 81 -11.03 -15.99 -7.40
N SER A 82 -12.29 -15.81 -7.04
CA SER A 82 -12.75 -14.71 -6.18
C SER A 82 -12.29 -14.84 -4.73
N TYR A 83 -12.16 -16.06 -4.22
CA TYR A 83 -11.73 -16.31 -2.84
C TYR A 83 -10.21 -16.35 -2.66
N ARG A 84 -9.43 -16.26 -3.74
CA ARG A 84 -7.97 -16.31 -3.67
C ARG A 84 -7.43 -14.90 -3.63
N LYS A 85 -6.64 -14.60 -2.60
CA LYS A 85 -5.95 -13.33 -2.45
C LYS A 85 -4.49 -13.50 -2.79
N ILE A 86 -3.97 -12.65 -3.66
CA ILE A 86 -2.56 -12.62 -4.03
C ILE A 86 -1.89 -11.44 -3.31
N ARG A 87 -0.72 -11.72 -2.74
CA ARG A 87 0.15 -10.72 -2.12
C ARG A 87 1.29 -10.39 -3.07
N LEU A 88 1.35 -9.15 -3.50
CA LEU A 88 2.38 -8.61 -4.41
C LEU A 88 3.29 -7.65 -3.64
N LYS A 89 4.60 -7.88 -3.66
CA LYS A 89 5.59 -7.01 -3.01
C LYS A 89 6.21 -6.06 -4.02
N CYS A 90 6.29 -4.76 -3.70
CA CYS A 90 7.01 -3.79 -4.50
C CYS A 90 8.52 -4.02 -4.39
N GLU A 91 9.17 -4.36 -5.50
CA GLU A 91 10.63 -4.53 -5.56
C GLU A 91 11.32 -3.29 -6.13
N ASP A 92 10.73 -2.70 -7.18
CA ASP A 92 11.33 -1.55 -7.84
C ASP A 92 10.32 -0.48 -8.26
N VAL A 93 10.83 0.73 -8.48
CA VAL A 93 10.04 1.90 -8.89
C VAL A 93 10.63 2.45 -10.19
N GLN A 94 9.86 2.37 -11.28
CA GLN A 94 10.23 2.90 -12.59
C GLN A 94 9.38 4.11 -12.93
N GLY A 95 9.95 5.31 -12.72
CA GLY A 95 9.22 6.56 -12.89
C GLY A 95 7.96 6.57 -12.03
N ASN A 96 6.78 6.51 -12.66
CA ASN A 96 5.49 6.49 -11.96
C ASN A 96 4.86 5.10 -11.78
N ARG A 97 5.58 4.03 -12.17
CA ARG A 97 5.10 2.65 -12.09
C ARG A 97 5.88 1.87 -11.03
N LEU A 98 5.16 1.08 -10.25
CA LEU A 98 5.73 0.17 -9.26
C LEU A 98 5.77 -1.22 -9.85
N LEU A 99 6.97 -1.78 -9.92
CA LEU A 99 7.17 -3.16 -10.30
C LEU A 99 7.00 -4.03 -9.06
N THR A 100 6.01 -4.91 -9.13
CA THR A 100 5.72 -5.85 -8.06
C THR A 100 6.13 -7.26 -8.44
N ASN A 101 6.53 -8.03 -7.43
CA ASN A 101 6.83 -9.45 -7.52
C ASN A 101 5.87 -10.25 -6.62
N PHE A 102 5.74 -11.55 -6.89
CA PHE A 102 4.91 -12.44 -6.09
C PHE A 102 5.51 -12.64 -4.69
N HIS A 103 4.72 -12.40 -3.65
CA HIS A 103 5.13 -12.61 -2.26
C HIS A 103 4.42 -13.80 -1.61
N GLY A 104 3.16 -14.06 -1.99
CA GLY A 104 2.40 -15.17 -1.43
C GLY A 104 0.94 -15.15 -1.87
N MET A 105 0.21 -16.18 -1.45
CA MET A 105 -1.22 -16.34 -1.71
C MET A 105 -1.92 -16.74 -0.40
N ASP A 106 -3.13 -16.25 -0.20
CA ASP A 106 -4.00 -16.65 0.90
C ASP A 106 -5.44 -16.84 0.39
N LEU A 107 -6.30 -17.46 1.20
CA LEU A 107 -7.72 -17.60 0.94
C LEU A 107 -8.50 -16.54 1.73
N THR A 108 -9.69 -16.18 1.25
CA THR A 108 -10.62 -15.36 2.03
C THR A 108 -11.12 -16.14 3.25
N ARG A 109 -11.42 -15.41 4.32
CA ARG A 109 -11.84 -16.00 5.60
C ARG A 109 -13.14 -16.79 5.47
N ASP A 110 -14.10 -16.26 4.71
CA ASP A 110 -15.36 -16.94 4.39
C ASP A 110 -15.11 -18.30 3.75
N LYS A 111 -14.19 -18.38 2.77
CA LYS A 111 -13.85 -19.65 2.13
C LYS A 111 -13.16 -20.61 3.10
N GLN A 112 -12.16 -20.16 3.84
CA GLN A 112 -11.48 -20.98 4.85
C GLN A 112 -12.46 -21.55 5.88
N CYS A 113 -13.37 -20.72 6.42
CA CYS A 113 -14.38 -21.16 7.37
C CYS A 113 -15.41 -22.11 6.75
N SER A 114 -15.76 -21.95 5.47
CA SER A 114 -16.70 -22.85 4.78
C SER A 114 -16.14 -24.26 4.52
N LEU A 115 -14.81 -24.39 4.43
CA LEU A 115 -14.14 -25.67 4.22
C LEU A 115 -14.16 -26.52 5.49
N ILE A 116 -14.17 -25.88 6.66
CA ILE A 116 -14.20 -26.55 7.95
C ILE A 116 -15.62 -27.02 8.26
N LYS A 117 -15.85 -28.33 8.08
CA LYS A 117 -17.07 -29.03 8.41
C LYS A 117 -16.91 -29.91 9.65
N LYS A 118 -17.98 -29.98 10.45
CA LYS A 118 -18.09 -30.87 11.63
C LYS A 118 -17.97 -32.33 11.19
N TRP A 119 -17.31 -33.16 12.03
CA TRP A 119 -17.09 -34.60 11.83
C TRP A 119 -16.06 -35.00 10.77
N TYR A 120 -15.21 -34.05 10.35
CA TYR A 120 -14.07 -34.32 9.48
C TYR A 120 -12.76 -34.01 10.23
N VAL A 121 -11.71 -34.75 9.90
CA VAL A 121 -10.34 -34.52 10.41
C VAL A 121 -9.52 -33.91 9.27
N TYR A 122 -8.87 -32.78 9.54
CA TYR A 122 -7.98 -32.08 8.59
C TYR A 122 -6.54 -32.30 9.06
N TYR A 123 -5.70 -32.87 8.20
CA TYR A 123 -4.25 -33.03 8.42
C TYR A 123 -3.48 -31.92 7.70
#